data_AF-A0A7K3CY93-F1
#
_entry.id   AF-A0A7K3CY93-F1
#
_cell.length_a   1.000
_cell.length_b   1.000
_cell.length_c   1.000
_cell.angle_alpha   90.00
_cell.angle_beta   90.00
_cell.angle_gamma   90.00
#
_symmetry.space_group_name_H-M   'P 1'
#
loop_
_entity.id
_entity.type
_entity.pdbx_description
1 polymer ?
#
loop_
_entity_poly.entity_id
_entity_poly.type
_entity_poly.pdbx_seq_one_letter_code
_entity_poly.pdbx_strand_id
1 'polypeptide(L)'
;LGLATPTALMVGTGRGAQLGILIKGPEVLESTRRVDTVVLDKTGTVTTGHMTLTDVHVAGDTQEQLLLRLAGALEHASEHPVARAVTAGAAERLGIGTGQLPAPERFENVAGAGVRGSVEGHEVLAGRERLLAEAGVADLEAVAKLRDDAEAAGRTAVLVAWDGAARGVLAVADAVKETSAEAVRELRSLGLTPVLLTGDNEAVARTVADAVGIAPDAVFAEVLPQDKVDVVRRLQGEGKVVAMVGDGVNDAAALATADLGLAMGTGTDAAIEASDLTLVRGDLRVAADAIRLSRKTLATIKGNLFWAFGYNVAALPLAAAGLLNPMIAGAAMAFSSVFVVTNSLRLRTFR
;
A
#
# COMPACT_ATOMS: atom_id res chain seq x y z
N LEU A 1 14.77 27.21 -26.51
CA LEU A 1 13.80 27.28 -25.39
C LEU A 1 12.69 26.23 -25.52
N GLY A 2 11.98 26.19 -26.66
CA GLY A 2 10.82 25.31 -26.86
C GLY A 2 11.06 23.79 -26.72
N LEU A 3 12.32 23.33 -26.73
CA LEU A 3 12.66 21.91 -26.51
C LEU A 3 13.02 21.58 -25.04
N ALA A 4 13.35 22.57 -24.22
CA ALA A 4 13.94 22.36 -22.89
C ALA A 4 13.05 21.53 -21.95
N THR A 5 11.78 21.90 -21.88
CA THR A 5 10.79 21.22 -21.04
C THR A 5 10.19 20.00 -21.73
N PRO A 6 9.70 20.08 -23.00
CA PRO A 6 9.04 18.94 -23.62
C PRO A 6 9.95 17.72 -23.82
N THR A 7 11.24 17.91 -24.13
CA THR A 7 12.16 16.78 -24.31
C THR A 7 12.44 16.07 -22.98
N ALA A 8 12.67 16.82 -21.90
CA ALA A 8 12.89 16.23 -20.58
C ALA A 8 11.63 15.52 -20.05
N LEU A 9 10.45 16.12 -20.24
CA LEU A 9 9.17 15.50 -19.91
C LEU A 9 8.96 14.19 -20.68
N MET A 10 9.08 14.22 -22.01
CA MET A 10 8.89 13.04 -22.86
C MET A 10 9.83 11.89 -22.47
N VAL A 11 11.11 12.19 -22.21
CA VAL A 11 12.06 11.15 -21.79
C VAL A 11 11.77 10.68 -20.37
N GLY A 12 11.42 11.59 -19.46
CA GLY A 12 11.10 11.28 -18.06
C GLY A 12 9.85 10.41 -17.93
N THR A 13 8.73 10.80 -18.56
CA THR A 13 7.49 10.02 -18.58
C THR A 13 7.67 8.71 -19.33
N GLY A 14 8.40 8.70 -20.45
CA GLY A 14 8.73 7.47 -21.17
C GLY A 14 9.56 6.50 -20.32
N ARG A 15 10.51 7.01 -19.51
CA ARG A 15 11.26 6.18 -18.56
C ARG A 15 10.38 5.72 -17.39
N GLY A 16 9.52 6.60 -16.87
CA GLY A 16 8.53 6.26 -15.86
C GLY A 16 7.66 5.10 -16.28
N ALA A 17 7.09 5.16 -17.49
CA ALA A 17 6.27 4.08 -18.04
C ALA A 17 7.00 2.73 -18.09
N GLN A 18 8.29 2.72 -18.47
CA GLN A 18 9.12 1.50 -18.46
C GLN A 18 9.36 0.95 -17.04
N LEU A 19 9.35 1.81 -16.03
CA LEU A 19 9.46 1.41 -14.62
C LEU A 19 8.10 1.03 -14.02
N GLY A 20 7.00 1.32 -14.72
CA GLY A 20 5.63 1.12 -14.23
C GLY A 20 5.10 2.31 -13.46
N ILE A 21 5.54 3.52 -13.80
CA ILE A 21 5.11 4.80 -13.19
C ILE A 21 4.45 5.63 -14.29
N LEU A 22 3.16 5.90 -14.14
CA LEU A 22 2.41 6.77 -15.05
C LEU A 22 2.25 8.14 -14.38
N ILE A 23 2.64 9.20 -15.10
CA ILE A 23 2.60 10.59 -14.63
C ILE A 23 1.54 11.32 -15.44
N LYS A 24 0.50 11.86 -14.80
CA LYS A 24 -0.60 12.51 -15.51
C LYS A 24 -0.25 13.88 -16.12
N GLY A 25 0.69 14.61 -15.53
CA GLY A 25 1.03 15.96 -16.01
C GLY A 25 2.38 16.49 -15.50
N PRO A 26 2.87 17.59 -16.08
CA PRO A 26 4.10 18.24 -15.64
C PRO A 26 3.99 18.89 -14.25
N GLU A 27 2.81 19.31 -13.82
CA GLU A 27 2.55 19.94 -12.51
C GLU A 27 2.91 18.98 -11.36
N VAL A 28 2.67 17.69 -11.57
CA VAL A 28 3.00 16.59 -10.64
C VAL A 28 4.48 16.58 -10.28
N LEU A 29 5.35 16.93 -11.23
CA LEU A 29 6.79 17.00 -11.00
C LEU A 29 7.16 18.09 -9.99
N GLU A 30 6.41 19.19 -9.96
CA GLU A 30 6.63 20.26 -8.99
C GLU A 30 6.14 19.86 -7.59
N SER A 31 4.97 19.22 -7.49
CA SER A 31 4.46 18.67 -6.23
C SER A 31 5.45 17.69 -5.58
N THR A 32 6.03 16.76 -6.36
CA THR A 32 7.01 15.78 -5.85
C THR A 32 8.28 16.40 -5.24
N ARG A 33 8.62 17.64 -5.60
CA ARG A 33 9.75 18.36 -5.00
C ARG A 33 9.40 18.92 -3.62
N ARG A 34 8.14 19.34 -3.41
CA ARG A 34 7.70 20.03 -2.21
C ARG A 34 7.27 19.08 -1.10
N VAL A 35 6.82 17.87 -1.45
CA VAL A 35 6.38 16.86 -0.47
C VAL A 35 7.47 16.53 0.55
N ASP A 36 7.05 16.55 1.81
CA ASP A 36 7.87 16.25 3.00
C ASP A 36 7.25 15.15 3.88
N THR A 37 5.99 14.80 3.63
CA THR A 37 5.22 13.82 4.40
C THR A 37 4.57 12.85 3.42
N VAL A 38 4.60 11.56 3.72
CA VAL A 38 3.94 10.52 2.92
C VAL A 38 3.00 9.71 3.79
N VAL A 39 1.71 9.86 3.54
CA VAL A 39 0.64 9.09 4.17
C VAL A 39 0.44 7.81 3.36
N LEU A 40 0.53 6.68 4.04
CA LEU A 40 0.43 5.34 3.47
C LEU A 40 -0.87 4.72 3.97
N ASP A 41 -1.78 4.38 3.07
CA ASP A 41 -2.85 3.46 3.44
C ASP A 41 -2.25 2.10 3.84
N LYS A 42 -2.88 1.43 4.79
CA LYS A 42 -2.40 0.13 5.25
C LYS A 42 -2.76 -0.97 4.24
N THR A 43 -4.05 -1.19 4.01
CA THR A 43 -4.57 -2.36 3.29
C THR A 43 -4.18 -2.28 1.83
N GLY A 44 -3.60 -3.35 1.28
CA GLY A 44 -3.26 -3.43 -0.15
C GLY A 44 -2.12 -2.51 -0.63
N THR A 45 -1.69 -1.55 0.21
CA THR A 45 -0.53 -0.68 -0.02
C THR A 45 0.68 -1.18 0.78
N VAL A 46 0.68 -1.06 2.11
CA VAL A 46 1.74 -1.56 3.01
C VAL A 46 1.60 -3.07 3.21
N THR A 47 0.37 -3.56 3.29
CA THR A 47 0.04 -4.98 3.37
C THR A 47 -0.41 -5.52 2.02
N THR A 48 -0.56 -6.84 1.91
CA THR A 48 -0.95 -7.51 0.66
C THR A 48 -2.41 -7.24 0.29
N GLY A 49 -3.25 -6.83 1.25
CA GLY A 49 -4.71 -6.74 1.07
C GLY A 49 -5.38 -8.12 1.05
N HIS A 50 -4.64 -9.15 1.46
CA HIS A 50 -5.09 -10.54 1.47
C HIS A 50 -4.92 -11.09 2.88
N MET A 51 -6.03 -11.52 3.48
CA MET A 51 -6.01 -12.19 4.78
C MET A 51 -5.30 -13.53 4.65
N THR A 52 -4.41 -13.83 5.59
CA THR A 52 -3.68 -15.09 5.68
C THR A 52 -3.78 -15.66 7.09
N LEU A 53 -3.74 -16.99 7.21
CA LEU A 53 -3.67 -17.68 8.51
C LEU A 53 -2.26 -17.60 9.07
N THR A 54 -2.06 -16.78 10.09
CA THR A 54 -0.74 -16.52 10.68
C THR A 54 -0.43 -17.51 11.80
N ASP A 55 -1.40 -17.78 12.67
CA ASP A 55 -1.18 -18.60 13.86
C ASP A 55 -2.34 -19.55 14.11
N VAL A 56 -2.01 -20.67 14.74
CA VAL A 56 -2.96 -21.70 15.14
C VAL A 56 -2.68 -22.00 16.59
N HIS A 57 -3.66 -21.74 17.45
CA HIS A 57 -3.56 -21.96 18.88
C HIS A 57 -4.57 -23.03 19.29
N VAL A 58 -4.10 -24.18 19.75
CA VAL A 58 -4.96 -25.27 20.23
C VAL A 58 -5.28 -25.11 21.71
N ALA A 59 -6.47 -25.55 22.12
CA ALA A 59 -6.90 -25.61 23.52
C ALA A 59 -7.04 -27.07 23.99
N GLY A 60 -6.64 -27.32 25.25
CA GLY A 60 -6.65 -28.65 25.85
C GLY A 60 -5.79 -29.66 25.07
N ASP A 61 -6.31 -30.87 24.90
CA ASP A 61 -5.62 -31.98 24.21
C ASP A 61 -5.87 -31.98 22.68
N THR A 62 -6.34 -30.88 22.12
CA THR A 62 -6.69 -30.77 20.71
C THR A 62 -5.43 -30.83 19.83
N GLN A 63 -5.44 -31.69 18.82
CA GLN A 63 -4.36 -31.74 17.83
C GLN A 63 -4.52 -30.62 16.79
N GLU A 64 -3.42 -29.91 16.49
CA GLU A 64 -3.39 -28.82 15.52
C GLU A 64 -3.93 -29.25 14.14
N GLN A 65 -3.53 -30.43 13.67
CA GLN A 65 -3.97 -30.97 12.38
C GLN A 65 -5.49 -31.19 12.33
N LEU A 66 -6.09 -31.65 13.42
CA LEU A 66 -7.54 -31.86 13.50
C LEU A 66 -8.29 -30.52 13.53
N LEU A 67 -7.80 -29.56 14.31
CA LEU A 67 -8.33 -28.20 14.36
C LEU A 67 -8.34 -27.56 12.96
N LEU A 68 -7.22 -27.63 12.24
CA LEU A 68 -7.09 -27.12 10.88
C LEU A 68 -8.00 -27.86 9.89
N ARG A 69 -8.09 -29.18 9.98
CA ARG A 69 -8.91 -30.00 9.09
C ARG A 69 -10.39 -29.65 9.22
N LEU A 70 -10.91 -29.62 10.45
CA LEU A 70 -12.33 -29.36 10.70
C LEU A 70 -12.72 -27.90 10.44
N ALA A 71 -11.92 -26.95 10.93
CA ALA A 71 -12.19 -25.53 10.72
C ALA A 71 -12.01 -25.12 9.25
N GLY A 72 -10.92 -25.58 8.61
CA GLY A 72 -10.64 -25.30 7.21
C GLY A 72 -11.71 -25.85 6.28
N ALA A 73 -12.24 -27.03 6.58
CA ALA A 73 -13.36 -27.65 5.88
C ALA A 73 -14.67 -26.88 6.05
N LEU A 74 -15.00 -26.48 7.29
CA LEU A 74 -16.21 -25.70 7.55
C LEU A 74 -16.16 -24.35 6.82
N GLU A 75 -15.03 -23.66 6.91
CA GLU A 75 -14.82 -22.35 6.29
C GLU A 75 -14.72 -22.43 4.75
N HIS A 76 -14.44 -23.61 4.18
CA HIS A 76 -14.34 -23.77 2.72
C HIS A 76 -15.66 -23.45 2.00
N ALA A 77 -16.80 -23.62 2.68
CA ALA A 77 -18.13 -23.29 2.16
C ALA A 77 -18.49 -21.79 2.25
N SER A 78 -17.65 -20.96 2.88
CA SER A 78 -17.89 -19.52 3.08
C SER A 78 -17.08 -18.68 2.09
N GLU A 79 -17.72 -17.63 1.54
CA GLU A 79 -17.06 -16.69 0.63
C GLU A 79 -16.29 -15.56 1.36
N HIS A 80 -16.37 -15.52 2.70
CA HIS A 80 -15.79 -14.45 3.49
C HIS A 80 -14.24 -14.45 3.38
N PRO A 81 -13.56 -13.29 3.29
CA PRO A 81 -12.10 -13.23 3.19
C PRO A 81 -11.36 -13.97 4.31
N VAL A 82 -11.84 -13.88 5.55
CA VAL A 82 -11.32 -14.63 6.71
C VAL A 82 -11.46 -16.15 6.51
N ALA A 83 -12.61 -16.60 6.01
CA ALA A 83 -12.87 -18.01 5.75
C ALA A 83 -11.90 -18.57 4.71
N ARG A 84 -11.74 -17.84 3.60
CA ARG A 84 -10.78 -18.17 2.54
C ARG A 84 -9.35 -18.26 3.06
N ALA A 85 -8.96 -17.37 3.97
CA ALA A 85 -7.65 -17.38 4.61
C ALA A 85 -7.44 -18.63 5.48
N VAL A 86 -8.44 -18.97 6.30
CA VAL A 86 -8.44 -20.17 7.14
C VAL A 86 -8.37 -21.43 6.28
N THR A 87 -9.20 -21.57 5.26
CA THR A 87 -9.22 -22.71 4.34
C THR A 87 -7.89 -22.88 3.60
N ALA A 88 -7.35 -21.80 3.04
CA ALA A 88 -6.08 -21.84 2.32
C ALA A 88 -4.92 -22.22 3.26
N GLY A 89 -4.84 -21.57 4.42
CA GLY A 89 -3.79 -21.85 5.41
C GLY A 89 -3.89 -23.24 6.03
N ALA A 90 -5.10 -23.75 6.24
CA ALA A 90 -5.31 -25.12 6.71
C ALA A 90 -4.83 -26.14 5.68
N ALA A 91 -5.20 -25.97 4.40
CA ALA A 91 -4.78 -26.86 3.33
C ALA A 91 -3.24 -26.86 3.17
N GLU A 92 -2.62 -25.68 3.18
CA GLU A 92 -1.16 -25.52 3.10
C GLU A 92 -0.43 -26.24 4.24
N ARG A 93 -0.83 -26.00 5.51
CA ARG A 93 -0.18 -26.62 6.68
C ARG A 93 -0.41 -28.13 6.76
N LEU A 94 -1.53 -28.62 6.23
CA LEU A 94 -1.81 -30.05 6.12
C LEU A 94 -1.11 -30.69 4.90
N GLY A 95 -0.51 -29.91 4.00
CA GLY A 95 0.14 -30.41 2.80
C GLY A 95 -0.83 -30.97 1.76
N ILE A 96 -2.06 -30.48 1.73
CA ILE A 96 -3.15 -30.94 0.86
C ILE A 96 -3.70 -29.79 0.01
N GLY A 97 -4.44 -30.11 -1.05
CA GLY A 97 -5.22 -29.11 -1.80
C GLY A 97 -6.48 -28.70 -1.04
N THR A 98 -6.98 -27.48 -1.26
CA THR A 98 -8.24 -27.02 -0.63
C THR A 98 -9.43 -27.91 -0.99
N GLY A 99 -9.49 -28.44 -2.22
CA GLY A 99 -10.52 -29.40 -2.64
C GLY A 99 -10.39 -30.81 -2.05
N GLN A 100 -9.37 -31.06 -1.22
CA GLN A 100 -9.21 -32.31 -0.46
C GLN A 100 -9.68 -32.18 0.99
N LEU A 101 -10.10 -30.98 1.42
CA LEU A 101 -10.78 -30.80 2.69
C LEU A 101 -12.17 -31.46 2.63
N PRO A 102 -12.64 -32.08 3.73
CA PRO A 102 -13.96 -32.69 3.75
C PRO A 102 -15.05 -31.64 3.49
N ALA A 103 -16.12 -32.03 2.80
CA ALA A 103 -17.25 -31.14 2.57
C ALA A 103 -18.10 -31.05 3.85
N PRO A 104 -18.44 -29.84 4.33
CA PRO A 104 -19.33 -29.69 5.47
C PRO A 104 -20.77 -30.05 5.09
N GLU A 105 -21.46 -30.73 5.99
CA GLU A 105 -22.91 -30.93 5.96
C GLU A 105 -23.61 -29.84 6.78
N ARG A 106 -24.87 -29.51 6.44
CA ARG A 106 -25.69 -28.54 7.20
C ARG A 106 -25.00 -27.18 7.47
N PHE A 107 -24.18 -26.74 6.51
CA PHE A 107 -23.50 -25.45 6.61
C PHE A 107 -24.50 -24.29 6.74
N GLU A 108 -24.25 -23.42 7.70
CA GLU A 108 -25.01 -22.20 7.94
C GLU A 108 -24.06 -21.03 8.23
N ASN A 109 -24.30 -19.91 7.54
CA ASN A 109 -23.63 -18.65 7.81
C ASN A 109 -24.47 -17.83 8.79
N VAL A 110 -23.93 -17.60 9.98
CA VAL A 110 -24.56 -16.81 11.05
C VAL A 110 -24.06 -15.37 10.93
N ALA A 111 -24.87 -14.52 10.31
CA ALA A 111 -24.53 -13.15 9.96
C ALA A 111 -23.96 -12.36 11.15
N GLY A 112 -22.75 -11.84 10.99
CA GLY A 112 -22.06 -11.04 12.00
C GLY A 112 -21.44 -11.84 13.17
N ALA A 113 -21.57 -13.17 13.17
CA ALA A 113 -21.05 -14.04 14.22
C ALA A 113 -20.05 -15.09 13.71
N GLY A 114 -20.32 -15.75 12.59
CA GLY A 114 -19.43 -16.77 12.01
C GLY A 114 -20.17 -17.84 11.21
N VAL A 115 -19.66 -19.06 11.21
CA VAL A 115 -20.21 -20.22 10.49
C VAL A 115 -20.37 -21.43 11.41
N ARG A 116 -21.35 -22.28 11.11
CA ARG A 116 -21.56 -23.58 11.78
C ARG A 116 -21.94 -24.67 10.78
N GLY A 117 -21.68 -25.92 11.13
CA GLY A 117 -22.05 -27.07 10.31
C GLY A 117 -21.46 -28.37 10.85
N SER A 118 -21.72 -29.49 10.19
CA SER A 118 -21.17 -30.78 10.55
C SER A 118 -20.01 -31.17 9.62
N VAL A 119 -18.87 -31.58 10.17
CA VAL A 119 -17.71 -32.05 9.40
C VAL A 119 -17.23 -33.37 9.98
N GLU A 120 -17.20 -34.42 9.16
CA GLU A 120 -16.77 -35.77 9.58
C GLU A 120 -17.51 -36.28 10.84
N GLY A 121 -18.77 -35.87 11.02
CA GLY A 121 -19.62 -36.26 12.17
C GLY A 121 -19.50 -35.36 13.40
N HIS A 122 -18.65 -34.34 13.39
CA HIS A 122 -18.52 -33.34 14.45
C HIS A 122 -19.38 -32.11 14.16
N GLU A 123 -20.08 -31.59 15.16
CA GLU A 123 -20.79 -30.30 15.04
C GLU A 123 -19.79 -29.16 15.30
N VAL A 124 -19.32 -28.52 14.23
CA VAL A 124 -18.25 -27.52 14.24
C VAL A 124 -18.82 -26.11 14.16
N LEU A 125 -18.24 -25.20 14.96
CA LEU A 125 -18.49 -23.76 14.92
C LEU A 125 -17.16 -23.03 14.73
N ALA A 126 -17.15 -22.01 13.86
CA ALA A 126 -16.00 -21.12 13.67
C ALA A 126 -16.48 -19.66 13.61
N GLY A 127 -15.96 -18.79 14.47
CA GLY A 127 -16.39 -17.39 14.49
C GLY A 127 -16.00 -16.60 15.72
N ARG A 128 -16.80 -15.58 16.04
CA ARG A 128 -16.66 -14.74 17.24
C ARG A 128 -17.15 -15.49 18.48
N GLU A 129 -16.69 -15.06 19.65
CA GLU A 129 -17.11 -15.62 20.95
C GLU A 129 -18.64 -15.71 21.10
N ARG A 130 -19.37 -14.69 20.63
CA ARG A 130 -20.83 -14.66 20.67
C ARG A 130 -21.47 -15.91 20.04
N LEU A 131 -20.94 -16.41 18.93
CA LEU A 131 -21.46 -17.61 18.26
C LEU A 131 -21.34 -18.84 19.16
N LEU A 132 -20.17 -19.02 19.79
CA LEU A 132 -19.91 -20.16 20.66
C LEU A 132 -20.71 -20.06 21.96
N ALA A 133 -20.85 -18.85 22.52
CA ALA A 133 -21.64 -18.60 23.71
C ALA A 133 -23.14 -18.88 23.48
N GLU A 134 -23.71 -18.42 22.37
CA GLU A 134 -25.11 -18.69 21.99
C GLU A 134 -25.37 -20.18 21.74
N ALA A 135 -24.34 -20.93 21.28
CA ALA A 135 -24.40 -22.37 21.10
C ALA A 135 -24.18 -23.19 22.39
N GLY A 136 -23.93 -22.53 23.53
CA GLY A 136 -23.72 -23.19 24.81
C GLY A 136 -22.39 -23.95 24.92
N VAL A 137 -21.37 -23.53 24.18
CA VAL A 137 -20.03 -24.14 24.22
C VAL A 137 -19.41 -23.95 25.61
N ALA A 138 -18.92 -25.04 26.20
CA ALA A 138 -18.20 -25.05 27.47
C ALA A 138 -16.75 -24.55 27.32
N ASP A 139 -16.17 -24.12 28.44
CA ASP A 139 -14.75 -23.75 28.57
C ASP A 139 -14.26 -22.62 27.64
N LEU A 140 -15.10 -21.61 27.41
CA LEU A 140 -14.69 -20.41 26.65
C LEU A 140 -13.49 -19.69 27.26
N GLU A 141 -13.31 -19.78 28.59
CA GLU A 141 -12.14 -19.23 29.28
C GLU A 141 -10.81 -19.82 28.76
N ALA A 142 -10.82 -21.08 28.31
CA ALA A 142 -9.62 -21.75 27.79
C ALA A 142 -9.12 -21.14 26.48
N VAL A 143 -10.02 -20.55 25.68
CA VAL A 143 -9.68 -19.86 24.42
C VAL A 143 -9.71 -18.34 24.56
N ALA A 144 -10.27 -17.78 25.64
CA ALA A 144 -10.34 -16.34 25.88
C ALA A 144 -8.96 -15.70 25.91
N LYS A 145 -8.00 -16.29 26.64
CA LYS A 145 -6.63 -15.79 26.67
C LYS A 145 -5.95 -15.85 25.29
N LEU A 146 -6.14 -16.96 24.55
CA LEU A 146 -5.56 -17.13 23.21
C LEU A 146 -6.13 -16.11 22.22
N ARG A 147 -7.44 -15.80 22.33
CA ARG A 147 -8.08 -14.72 21.58
C ARG A 147 -7.45 -13.38 21.95
N ASP A 148 -7.40 -13.05 23.23
CA ASP A 148 -6.90 -11.75 23.71
C ASP A 148 -5.44 -11.53 23.28
N ASP A 149 -4.60 -12.56 23.37
CA ASP A 149 -3.21 -12.52 22.92
C ASP A 149 -3.12 -12.29 21.39
N ALA A 150 -3.98 -12.94 20.60
CA ALA A 150 -4.03 -12.76 19.15
C ALA A 150 -4.55 -11.37 18.76
N GLU A 151 -5.60 -10.88 19.41
CA GLU A 151 -6.16 -9.54 19.18
C GLU A 151 -5.18 -8.43 19.61
N ALA A 152 -4.48 -8.61 20.73
CA ALA A 152 -3.41 -7.72 21.17
C ALA A 152 -2.22 -7.70 20.19
N ALA A 153 -1.95 -8.81 19.51
CA ALA A 153 -0.98 -8.89 18.43
C ALA A 153 -1.51 -8.30 17.10
N GLY A 154 -2.72 -7.74 17.07
CA GLY A 154 -3.29 -7.13 15.89
C GLY A 154 -3.81 -8.15 14.86
N ARG A 155 -4.31 -9.29 15.33
CA ARG A 155 -4.81 -10.37 14.48
C ARG A 155 -6.30 -10.56 14.73
N THR A 156 -7.04 -10.93 13.70
CA THR A 156 -8.43 -11.34 13.87
C THR A 156 -8.46 -12.77 14.38
N ALA A 157 -8.97 -12.96 15.59
CA ALA A 157 -9.15 -14.26 16.20
C ALA A 157 -10.46 -14.92 15.76
N VAL A 158 -10.37 -16.13 15.20
CA VAL A 158 -11.51 -17.00 14.88
C VAL A 158 -11.51 -18.13 15.90
N LEU A 159 -12.48 -18.12 16.81
CA LEU A 159 -12.64 -19.18 17.80
C LEU A 159 -13.28 -20.39 17.12
N VAL A 160 -12.75 -21.57 17.40
CA VAL A 160 -13.24 -22.83 16.86
C VAL A 160 -13.70 -23.74 18.00
N ALA A 161 -14.87 -24.32 17.85
CA ALA A 161 -15.43 -25.29 18.77
C ALA A 161 -16.01 -26.47 18.00
N TRP A 162 -16.01 -27.64 18.63
CA TRP A 162 -16.84 -28.76 18.21
C TRP A 162 -17.22 -29.67 19.37
N ASP A 163 -18.36 -30.34 19.21
CA ASP A 163 -18.97 -31.22 20.22
C ASP A 163 -19.14 -30.54 21.58
N GLY A 164 -19.52 -29.26 21.57
CA GLY A 164 -19.82 -28.49 22.77
C GLY A 164 -18.60 -27.98 23.57
N ALA A 165 -17.38 -28.16 23.07
CA ALA A 165 -16.16 -27.64 23.72
C ALA A 165 -15.39 -26.70 22.80
N ALA A 166 -14.79 -25.65 23.37
CA ALA A 166 -13.85 -24.80 22.66
C ALA A 166 -12.52 -25.53 22.42
N ARG A 167 -11.97 -25.44 21.20
CA ARG A 167 -10.87 -26.30 20.72
C ARG A 167 -9.65 -25.54 20.28
N GLY A 168 -9.81 -24.27 19.97
CA GLY A 168 -8.69 -23.40 19.64
C GLY A 168 -9.10 -22.07 19.05
N VAL A 169 -8.08 -21.32 18.66
CA VAL A 169 -8.18 -20.03 17.99
C VAL A 169 -7.30 -20.07 16.74
N LEU A 170 -7.88 -19.68 15.61
CA LEU A 170 -7.17 -19.43 14.37
C LEU A 170 -6.99 -17.92 14.21
N ALA A 171 -5.75 -17.47 14.13
CA ALA A 171 -5.46 -16.06 13.96
C ALA A 171 -5.22 -15.76 12.48
N VAL A 172 -5.99 -14.82 11.94
CA VAL A 172 -5.80 -14.32 10.57
C VAL A 172 -5.42 -12.85 10.59
N ALA A 173 -4.53 -12.45 9.70
CA ALA A 173 -4.14 -11.06 9.53
C ALA A 173 -3.85 -10.76 8.06
N ASP A 174 -3.89 -9.48 7.71
CA ASP A 174 -3.40 -9.01 6.42
C ASP A 174 -1.87 -8.94 6.47
N ALA A 175 -1.21 -9.76 5.66
CA ALA A 175 0.25 -9.87 5.70
C ALA A 175 0.92 -8.58 5.21
N VAL A 176 1.93 -8.11 5.92
CA VAL A 176 2.81 -7.02 5.46
C VAL A 176 3.59 -7.50 4.22
N LYS A 177 3.65 -6.70 3.15
CA LYS A 177 4.48 -7.05 1.99
C LYS A 177 5.94 -7.06 2.40
N GLU A 178 6.68 -8.07 1.94
CA GLU A 178 8.12 -8.24 2.25
C GLU A 178 8.95 -6.99 1.91
N THR A 179 8.53 -6.22 0.90
CA THR A 179 9.22 -5.02 0.40
C THR A 179 8.84 -3.74 1.15
N SER A 180 7.82 -3.75 2.00
CA SER A 180 7.29 -2.54 2.63
C SER A 180 8.28 -1.86 3.57
N ALA A 181 9.02 -2.63 4.38
CA ALA A 181 10.04 -2.08 5.27
C ALA A 181 11.21 -1.43 4.49
N GLU A 182 11.58 -1.99 3.33
CA GLU A 182 12.53 -1.36 2.42
C GLU A 182 11.96 -0.06 1.83
N ALA A 183 10.73 -0.09 1.34
CA ALA A 183 10.08 1.08 0.75
C ALA A 183 9.97 2.25 1.75
N VAL A 184 9.59 1.98 3.00
CA VAL A 184 9.53 3.00 4.06
C VAL A 184 10.91 3.61 4.33
N ARG A 185 11.98 2.80 4.37
CA ARG A 185 13.36 3.33 4.49
C ARG A 185 13.75 4.19 3.30
N GLU A 186 13.40 3.79 2.09
CA GLU A 186 13.69 4.58 0.88
C GLU A 186 12.95 5.92 0.88
N LEU A 187 11.66 5.94 1.25
CA LEU A 187 10.88 7.16 1.40
C LEU A 187 11.52 8.10 2.43
N ARG A 188 11.96 7.56 3.58
CA ARG A 188 12.71 8.34 4.59
C ARG A 188 14.02 8.90 4.05
N SER A 189 14.76 8.12 3.26
CA SER A 189 16.01 8.58 2.63
C SER A 189 15.81 9.74 1.64
N LEU A 190 14.59 9.88 1.09
CA LEU A 190 14.18 11.01 0.27
C LEU A 190 13.77 12.25 1.09
N GLY A 191 13.87 12.18 2.42
CA GLY A 191 13.48 13.24 3.34
C GLY A 191 11.97 13.29 3.62
N LEU A 192 11.24 12.20 3.36
CA LEU A 192 9.81 12.12 3.65
C LEU A 192 9.58 11.54 5.05
N THR A 193 8.58 12.04 5.74
CA THR A 193 8.07 11.51 7.01
C THR A 193 6.92 10.53 6.72
N PRO A 194 7.11 9.21 6.90
CA PRO A 194 6.05 8.24 6.67
C PRO A 194 5.00 8.30 7.79
N VAL A 195 3.74 8.23 7.40
CA VAL A 195 2.58 8.20 8.28
C VAL A 195 1.71 7.01 7.86
N LEU A 196 1.31 6.16 8.80
CA LEU A 196 0.38 5.05 8.53
C LEU A 196 -1.06 5.52 8.77
N LEU A 197 -1.96 5.21 7.84
CA LEU A 197 -3.38 5.51 7.92
C LEU A 197 -4.19 4.22 7.74
N THR A 198 -5.08 3.90 8.67
CA THR A 198 -5.89 2.68 8.59
C THR A 198 -7.21 2.78 9.34
N GLY A 199 -8.20 2.01 8.87
CA GLY A 199 -9.46 1.79 9.58
C GLY A 199 -9.41 0.66 10.60
N ASP A 200 -8.30 -0.08 10.69
CA ASP A 200 -8.11 -1.13 11.69
C ASP A 200 -7.93 -0.54 13.09
N ASN A 201 -8.07 -1.38 14.11
CA ASN A 201 -7.82 -0.97 15.49
C ASN A 201 -6.36 -0.58 15.74
N GLU A 202 -6.16 0.15 16.83
CA GLU A 202 -4.86 0.69 17.23
C GLU A 202 -3.76 -0.39 17.38
N ALA A 203 -4.11 -1.57 17.89
CA ALA A 203 -3.14 -2.66 18.10
C ALA A 203 -2.60 -3.21 16.77
N VAL A 204 -3.49 -3.45 15.80
CA VAL A 204 -3.12 -3.88 14.44
C VAL A 204 -2.26 -2.83 13.76
N ALA A 205 -2.69 -1.56 13.82
CA ALA A 205 -1.99 -0.46 13.18
C ALA A 205 -0.55 -0.31 13.71
N ARG A 206 -0.37 -0.40 15.03
CA ARG A 206 0.95 -0.33 15.68
C ARG A 206 1.85 -1.49 15.30
N THR A 207 1.34 -2.72 15.32
CA THR A 207 2.11 -3.91 14.90
C THR A 207 2.61 -3.78 13.47
N VAL A 208 1.76 -3.31 12.54
CA VAL A 208 2.15 -3.09 11.15
C VAL A 208 3.18 -1.95 11.04
N ALA A 209 2.96 -0.84 11.74
CA ALA A 209 3.87 0.30 11.75
C ALA A 209 5.27 -0.09 12.26
N ASP A 210 5.35 -0.84 13.35
CA ASP A 210 6.59 -1.33 13.93
C ASP A 210 7.32 -2.27 12.96
N ALA A 211 6.59 -3.17 12.28
CA ALA A 211 7.15 -4.11 11.31
C ALA A 211 7.82 -3.40 10.10
N VAL A 212 7.32 -2.23 9.70
CA VAL A 212 7.87 -1.45 8.58
C VAL A 212 8.72 -0.25 8.99
N GLY A 213 8.82 0.04 10.29
CA GLY A 213 9.63 1.13 10.84
C GLY A 213 9.01 2.52 10.74
N ILE A 214 7.67 2.62 10.85
CA ILE A 214 6.93 3.87 10.99
C ILE A 214 6.84 4.24 12.49
N ALA A 215 7.00 5.51 12.82
CA ALA A 215 7.02 5.96 14.21
C ALA A 215 5.62 5.83 14.86
N PRO A 216 5.49 5.45 16.15
CA PRO A 216 4.20 5.22 16.80
C PRO A 216 3.29 6.46 16.90
N ASP A 217 3.87 7.66 16.87
CA ASP A 217 3.17 8.96 16.83
C ASP A 217 2.69 9.35 15.42
N ALA A 218 3.17 8.62 14.40
CA ALA A 218 2.80 8.78 12.99
C ALA A 218 1.83 7.69 12.52
N VAL A 219 1.00 7.15 13.43
CA VAL A 219 -0.03 6.15 13.14
C VAL A 219 -1.41 6.73 13.43
N PHE A 220 -2.31 6.63 12.46
CA PHE A 220 -3.72 6.98 12.59
C PHE A 220 -4.56 5.73 12.32
N ALA A 221 -5.09 5.15 13.40
CA ALA A 221 -5.94 3.97 13.37
C ALA A 221 -7.43 4.33 13.54
N GLU A 222 -8.30 3.35 13.32
CA GLU A 222 -9.77 3.46 13.47
C GLU A 222 -10.38 4.59 12.62
N VAL A 223 -9.74 4.91 11.50
CA VAL A 223 -10.12 6.01 10.61
C VAL A 223 -11.18 5.53 9.61
N LEU A 224 -12.34 6.20 9.59
CA LEU A 224 -13.35 5.95 8.55
C LEU A 224 -12.92 6.57 7.21
N PRO A 225 -13.50 6.15 6.07
CA PRO A 225 -13.14 6.72 4.76
C PRO A 225 -13.23 8.26 4.68
N GLN A 226 -14.20 8.86 5.39
CA GLN A 226 -14.35 10.33 5.45
C GLN A 226 -13.23 10.96 6.28
N ASP A 227 -12.86 10.33 7.39
CA ASP A 227 -11.83 10.81 8.31
C ASP A 227 -10.42 10.76 7.68
N LYS A 228 -10.20 9.91 6.66
CA LYS A 228 -8.93 9.89 5.91
C LYS A 228 -8.63 11.26 5.28
N VAL A 229 -9.65 11.92 4.75
CA VAL A 229 -9.54 13.26 4.18
C VAL A 229 -9.18 14.28 5.26
N ASP A 230 -9.80 14.16 6.44
CA ASP A 230 -9.56 15.07 7.55
C ASP A 230 -8.16 14.91 8.13
N VAL A 231 -7.59 13.70 8.15
CA VAL A 231 -6.19 13.47 8.51
C VAL A 231 -5.25 14.17 7.52
N VAL A 232 -5.49 14.03 6.21
CA VAL A 232 -4.70 14.72 5.18
C VAL A 232 -4.77 16.24 5.36
N ARG A 233 -5.98 16.79 5.54
CA ARG A 233 -6.20 18.23 5.78
C ARG A 233 -5.55 18.72 7.06
N ARG A 234 -5.58 17.93 8.14
CA ARG A 234 -4.92 18.28 9.40
C ARG A 234 -3.41 18.40 9.19
N LEU A 235 -2.78 17.42 8.53
CA LEU A 235 -1.35 17.46 8.23
C LEU A 235 -0.99 18.67 7.35
N GLN A 236 -1.80 18.96 6.33
CA GLN A 236 -1.64 20.17 5.50
C GLN A 236 -1.79 21.46 6.34
N GLY A 237 -2.75 21.50 7.27
CA GLY A 237 -2.95 22.60 8.22
C GLY A 237 -1.78 22.81 9.18
N GLU A 238 -1.01 21.77 9.47
CA GLU A 238 0.27 21.85 10.21
C GLU A 238 1.42 22.39 9.34
N GLY A 239 1.16 22.72 8.07
CA GLY A 239 2.14 23.25 7.13
C GLY A 239 2.94 22.18 6.38
N LYS A 240 2.58 20.89 6.51
CA LYS A 240 3.21 19.79 5.78
C LYS A 240 2.72 19.77 4.32
N VAL A 241 3.57 19.30 3.42
CA VAL A 241 3.17 19.02 2.03
C VAL A 241 3.02 17.51 1.88
N VAL A 242 1.78 17.07 1.67
CA VAL A 242 1.36 15.69 1.90
C VAL A 242 1.27 14.93 0.58
N ALA A 243 2.02 13.84 0.47
CA ALA A 243 1.77 12.79 -0.49
C ALA A 243 0.85 11.72 0.14
N MET A 244 -0.12 11.20 -0.60
CA MET A 244 -0.95 10.07 -0.18
C MET A 244 -0.72 8.88 -1.11
N VAL A 245 -0.50 7.69 -0.55
CA VAL A 245 -0.39 6.43 -1.30
C VAL A 245 -1.53 5.50 -0.88
N GLY A 246 -2.30 5.01 -1.84
CA GLY A 246 -3.43 4.11 -1.57
C GLY A 246 -3.85 3.29 -2.80
N ASP A 247 -4.75 2.34 -2.60
CA ASP A 247 -5.26 1.45 -3.65
C ASP A 247 -6.81 1.35 -3.67
N GLY A 248 -7.49 1.79 -2.61
CA GLY A 248 -8.92 1.55 -2.44
C GLY A 248 -9.84 2.63 -3.03
N VAL A 249 -11.11 2.25 -3.27
CA VAL A 249 -12.22 3.20 -3.53
C VAL A 249 -12.33 4.21 -2.38
N ASN A 250 -12.04 3.74 -1.16
CA ASN A 250 -12.07 4.53 0.08
C ASN A 250 -10.98 5.60 0.14
N ASP A 251 -9.93 5.49 -0.69
CA ASP A 251 -8.78 6.41 -0.68
C ASP A 251 -8.88 7.50 -1.72
N ALA A 252 -9.78 7.38 -2.71
CA ALA A 252 -9.87 8.31 -3.84
C ALA A 252 -10.05 9.76 -3.39
N ALA A 253 -10.88 10.02 -2.36
CA ALA A 253 -11.07 11.36 -1.82
C ALA A 253 -9.82 11.90 -1.09
N ALA A 254 -9.10 11.04 -0.37
CA ALA A 254 -7.86 11.40 0.31
C ALA A 254 -6.71 11.64 -0.70
N LEU A 255 -6.62 10.80 -1.73
CA LEU A 255 -5.69 10.94 -2.86
C LEU A 255 -5.88 12.28 -3.59
N ALA A 256 -7.14 12.65 -3.89
CA ALA A 256 -7.47 13.91 -4.54
C ALA A 256 -7.27 15.15 -3.64
N THR A 257 -7.29 14.98 -2.30
CA THR A 257 -7.07 16.08 -1.34
C THR A 257 -5.59 16.33 -1.06
N ALA A 258 -4.76 15.30 -1.18
CA ALA A 258 -3.31 15.40 -0.98
C ALA A 258 -2.65 16.34 -2.01
N ASP A 259 -1.49 16.90 -1.67
CA ASP A 259 -0.68 17.70 -2.60
C ASP A 259 -0.07 16.86 -3.72
N LEU A 260 0.03 15.54 -3.48
CA LEU A 260 0.45 14.53 -4.43
C LEU A 260 -0.26 13.19 -4.15
N GLY A 261 -1.18 12.78 -5.02
CA GLY A 261 -1.82 11.47 -4.95
C GLY A 261 -1.06 10.39 -5.71
N LEU A 262 -0.77 9.25 -5.09
CA LEU A 262 -0.17 8.08 -5.70
C LEU A 262 -1.12 6.87 -5.57
N ALA A 263 -1.67 6.38 -6.68
CA ALA A 263 -2.47 5.17 -6.67
C ALA A 263 -1.64 3.94 -7.03
N MET A 264 -1.88 2.84 -6.32
CA MET A 264 -1.42 1.53 -6.75
C MET A 264 -2.24 1.08 -7.97
N GLY A 265 -1.59 0.46 -8.95
CA GLY A 265 -2.22 -0.02 -10.19
C GLY A 265 -3.07 -1.28 -10.01
N THR A 266 -2.95 -1.93 -8.86
CA THR A 266 -3.91 -2.94 -8.37
C THR A 266 -5.16 -2.30 -7.76
N GLY A 267 -5.16 -0.98 -7.59
CA GLY A 267 -6.25 -0.24 -7.00
C GLY A 267 -7.42 -0.02 -7.94
N THR A 268 -8.48 0.56 -7.41
CA THR A 268 -9.72 0.79 -8.16
C THR A 268 -9.59 1.89 -9.20
N ASP A 269 -10.40 1.86 -10.25
CA ASP A 269 -10.43 2.90 -11.29
C ASP A 269 -10.63 4.30 -10.70
N ALA A 270 -11.43 4.42 -9.63
CA ALA A 270 -11.63 5.67 -8.92
C ALA A 270 -10.34 6.20 -8.26
N ALA A 271 -9.53 5.32 -7.67
CA ALA A 271 -8.24 5.70 -7.09
C ALA A 271 -7.24 6.11 -8.18
N ILE A 272 -7.20 5.37 -9.28
CA ILE A 272 -6.35 5.68 -10.45
C ILE A 272 -6.71 7.05 -11.02
N GLU A 273 -7.99 7.33 -11.24
CA GLU A 273 -8.48 8.63 -11.74
C GLU A 273 -8.25 9.79 -10.76
N ALA A 274 -8.32 9.54 -9.45
CA ALA A 274 -8.03 10.55 -8.44
C ALA A 274 -6.52 10.85 -8.25
N SER A 275 -5.63 9.93 -8.61
CA SER A 275 -4.18 10.08 -8.39
C SER A 275 -3.46 10.94 -9.42
N ASP A 276 -2.36 11.56 -9.03
CA ASP A 276 -1.42 12.26 -9.92
C ASP A 276 -0.41 11.31 -10.57
N LEU A 277 -0.03 10.28 -9.81
CA LEU A 277 0.89 9.21 -10.18
C LEU A 277 0.20 7.87 -10.03
N THR A 278 0.31 7.01 -11.04
CA THR A 278 -0.18 5.63 -10.96
C THR A 278 0.99 4.65 -11.02
N LEU A 279 1.07 3.76 -10.03
CA LEU A 279 2.13 2.77 -9.87
C LEU A 279 1.62 1.41 -10.39
N VAL A 280 1.92 1.06 -11.63
CA VAL A 280 1.38 -0.15 -12.31
C VAL A 280 1.64 -1.44 -11.52
N ARG A 281 2.72 -1.49 -10.73
CA ARG A 281 3.05 -2.63 -9.87
C ARG A 281 2.55 -2.39 -8.45
N GLY A 282 2.03 -3.43 -7.81
CA GLY A 282 1.62 -3.45 -6.40
C GLY A 282 2.76 -3.30 -5.37
N ASP A 283 3.95 -2.83 -5.76
CA ASP A 283 5.12 -2.72 -4.89
C ASP A 283 5.37 -1.26 -4.47
N LEU A 284 5.37 -1.00 -3.16
CA LEU A 284 5.50 0.33 -2.58
C LEU A 284 6.85 0.99 -2.89
N ARG A 285 7.90 0.23 -3.21
CA ARG A 285 9.21 0.79 -3.62
C ARG A 285 9.09 1.68 -4.87
N VAL A 286 8.14 1.36 -5.75
CA VAL A 286 7.87 2.14 -6.96
C VAL A 286 7.40 3.56 -6.61
N ALA A 287 6.80 3.79 -5.44
CA ALA A 287 6.46 5.13 -4.97
C ALA A 287 7.72 5.98 -4.72
N ALA A 288 8.75 5.40 -4.09
CA ALA A 288 10.02 6.09 -3.87
C ALA A 288 10.72 6.39 -5.20
N ASP A 289 10.71 5.43 -6.14
CA ASP A 289 11.26 5.63 -7.49
C ASP A 289 10.50 6.71 -8.27
N ALA A 290 9.17 6.76 -8.15
CA ALA A 290 8.35 7.78 -8.78
C ALA A 290 8.70 9.19 -8.30
N ILE A 291 8.88 9.37 -6.99
CA ILE A 291 9.32 10.65 -6.41
C ILE A 291 10.75 10.99 -6.86
N ARG A 292 11.67 10.02 -6.85
CA ARG A 292 13.07 10.21 -7.27
C ARG A 292 13.17 10.59 -8.75
N LEU A 293 12.45 9.89 -9.63
CA LEU A 293 12.39 10.17 -11.05
C LEU A 293 11.77 11.55 -11.31
N SER A 294 10.69 11.89 -10.61
CA SER A 294 10.01 13.17 -10.79
C SER A 294 10.90 14.34 -10.39
N ARG A 295 11.57 14.25 -9.23
CA ARG A 295 12.57 15.25 -8.79
C ARG A 295 13.73 15.37 -9.77
N LYS A 296 14.24 14.26 -10.33
CA LYS A 296 15.34 14.29 -11.31
C LYS A 296 14.92 14.86 -12.66
N THR A 297 13.69 14.58 -13.09
CA THR A 297 13.11 15.15 -14.31
C THR A 297 12.97 16.66 -14.17
N LEU A 298 12.44 17.15 -13.05
CA LEU A 298 12.35 18.58 -12.76
C LEU A 298 13.72 19.25 -12.69
N ALA A 299 14.70 18.63 -12.04
CA ALA A 299 16.08 19.14 -12.00
C ALA A 299 16.69 19.25 -13.41
N THR A 300 16.40 18.29 -14.29
CA THR A 300 16.82 18.30 -15.69
C THR A 300 16.15 19.43 -16.47
N ILE A 301 14.84 19.64 -16.29
CA ILE A 301 14.10 20.77 -16.88
C ILE A 301 14.71 22.10 -16.44
N LYS A 302 14.94 22.29 -15.14
CA LYS A 302 15.56 23.51 -14.60
C LYS A 302 16.96 23.75 -15.17
N GLY A 303 17.78 22.70 -15.27
CA GLY A 303 19.09 22.77 -15.92
C GLY A 303 19.00 23.16 -17.40
N ASN A 304 18.08 22.55 -18.14
CA ASN A 304 17.87 22.87 -19.56
C ASN A 304 17.41 24.32 -19.76
N LEU A 305 16.49 24.80 -18.92
CA LEU A 305 16.02 26.20 -18.96
C LEU A 305 17.14 27.17 -18.59
N PHE A 306 17.92 26.88 -17.54
CA PHE A 306 19.07 27.69 -17.16
C PHE A 306 20.04 27.87 -18.33
N TRP A 307 20.41 26.78 -19.02
CA TRP A 307 21.28 26.87 -20.19
C TRP A 307 20.61 27.57 -21.37
N ALA A 308 19.34 27.28 -21.64
CA ALA A 308 18.61 27.88 -22.75
C ALA A 308 18.44 29.40 -22.61
N PHE A 309 18.36 29.93 -21.38
CA PHE A 309 18.34 31.36 -21.11
C PHE A 309 19.74 31.95 -20.93
N GLY A 310 20.65 31.24 -20.27
CA GLY A 310 21.95 31.74 -19.86
C GLY A 310 22.81 32.25 -21.02
N TYR A 311 22.88 31.50 -22.13
CA TYR A 311 23.64 31.97 -23.29
C TYR A 311 22.98 33.18 -23.97
N ASN A 312 21.64 33.25 -23.99
CA ASN A 312 20.91 34.38 -24.56
C ASN A 312 21.15 35.65 -23.73
N VAL A 313 21.09 35.53 -22.40
CA VAL A 313 21.41 36.64 -21.49
C VAL A 313 22.86 37.10 -21.66
N ALA A 314 23.82 36.17 -21.82
CA ALA A 314 25.21 36.51 -22.08
C ALA A 314 25.43 37.15 -23.47
N ALA A 315 24.66 36.75 -24.48
CA ALA A 315 24.76 37.27 -25.84
C ALA A 315 24.15 38.67 -26.01
N LEU A 316 23.19 39.07 -25.16
CA LEU A 316 22.52 40.38 -25.24
C LEU A 316 23.50 41.57 -25.10
N PRO A 317 24.39 41.63 -24.08
CA PRO A 317 25.41 42.69 -24.00
C PRO A 317 26.35 42.73 -25.20
N LEU A 318 26.77 41.56 -25.69
CA LEU A 318 27.63 41.44 -26.88
C LEU A 318 26.93 41.97 -28.13
N ALA A 319 25.64 41.67 -28.30
CA ALA A 319 24.83 42.19 -29.39
C ALA A 319 24.64 43.70 -29.28
N ALA A 320 24.32 44.20 -28.09
CA ALA A 320 24.16 45.63 -27.83
C ALA A 320 25.45 46.42 -28.09
N ALA A 321 26.61 45.83 -27.82
CA ALA A 321 27.92 46.39 -28.14
C ALA A 321 28.32 46.26 -29.62
N GLY A 322 27.49 45.65 -30.46
CA GLY A 322 27.80 45.42 -31.89
C GLY A 322 28.86 44.35 -32.15
N LEU A 323 29.21 43.55 -31.14
CA LEU A 323 30.28 42.55 -31.19
C LEU A 323 29.77 41.14 -31.55
N LEU A 324 28.46 40.94 -31.68
CA LEU A 324 27.87 39.63 -31.93
C LEU A 324 27.70 39.37 -33.43
N ASN A 325 28.50 38.44 -33.96
CA ASN A 325 28.34 37.93 -35.33
C ASN A 325 27.14 36.95 -35.41
N PRO A 326 26.20 37.11 -36.37
CA PRO A 326 25.07 36.20 -36.57
C PRO A 326 25.46 34.71 -36.68
N MET A 327 26.62 34.40 -37.27
CA MET A 327 27.12 33.02 -37.37
C MET A 327 27.48 32.43 -36.00
N ILE A 328 28.07 33.23 -35.11
CA ILE A 328 28.42 32.81 -33.75
C ILE A 328 27.15 32.60 -32.92
N ALA A 329 26.16 33.49 -33.07
CA ALA A 329 24.86 33.35 -32.43
C ALA A 329 24.13 32.07 -32.88
N GLY A 330 24.13 31.77 -34.19
CA GLY A 330 23.56 30.55 -34.74
C GLY A 330 24.25 29.28 -34.23
N ALA A 331 25.59 29.29 -34.18
CA ALA A 331 26.36 28.17 -33.62
C ALA A 331 26.03 27.94 -32.14
N ALA A 332 25.97 29.00 -31.32
CA ALA A 332 25.60 28.90 -29.90
C ALA A 332 24.18 28.34 -29.71
N MET A 333 23.22 28.72 -30.56
CA MET A 333 21.86 28.19 -30.54
C MET A 333 21.80 26.69 -30.86
N ALA A 334 22.59 26.24 -31.84
CA ALA A 334 22.72 24.82 -32.17
C ALA A 334 23.32 24.01 -31.02
N PHE A 335 24.44 24.48 -30.43
CA PHE A 335 25.07 23.84 -29.28
C PHE A 335 24.14 23.77 -28.07
N SER A 336 23.38 24.84 -27.79
CA SER A 336 22.38 24.84 -26.72
C SER A 336 21.31 23.77 -26.94
N SER A 337 20.86 23.59 -28.18
CA SER A 337 19.87 22.57 -28.53
C SER A 337 20.42 21.16 -28.35
N VAL A 338 21.65 20.90 -28.80
CA VAL A 338 22.35 19.62 -28.57
C VAL A 338 22.48 19.35 -27.08
N PHE A 339 22.94 20.33 -26.29
CA PHE A 339 23.07 20.19 -24.85
C PHE A 339 21.75 19.82 -24.18
N VAL A 340 20.66 20.53 -24.48
CA VAL A 340 19.33 20.27 -23.93
C VAL A 340 18.87 18.85 -24.23
N VAL A 341 19.04 18.39 -25.47
CA VAL A 341 18.65 17.04 -25.88
C VAL A 341 19.52 16.00 -25.16
N THR A 342 20.84 16.14 -25.19
CA THR A 342 21.77 15.19 -24.54
C THR A 342 21.53 15.13 -23.03
N ASN A 343 21.33 16.27 -22.36
CA ASN A 343 21.05 16.30 -20.93
C ASN A 343 19.71 15.63 -20.58
N SER A 344 18.67 15.85 -21.40
CA SER A 344 17.37 15.18 -21.24
C SER A 344 17.48 13.67 -21.43
N LEU A 345 18.27 13.20 -22.40
CA LEU A 345 18.49 11.78 -22.66
C LEU A 345 19.16 11.03 -21.50
N ARG A 346 19.85 11.73 -20.58
CA ARG A 346 20.38 11.12 -19.35
C ARG A 346 19.29 10.55 -18.43
N LEU A 347 18.05 10.99 -18.58
CA LEU A 347 16.92 10.39 -17.86
C LEU A 347 16.63 8.96 -18.32
N ARG A 348 17.01 8.56 -19.55
CA ARG A 348 16.83 7.17 -20.04
C ARG A 348 17.60 6.14 -19.22
N THR A 349 18.73 6.55 -18.62
CA THR A 349 19.58 5.68 -17.81
C THR A 349 19.24 5.71 -16.33
N PHE A 350 18.14 6.39 -15.94
CA PHE A 350 17.65 6.37 -14.57
C PHE A 350 17.34 4.93 -14.14
N ARG A 351 17.80 4.56 -12.95
CA ARG A 351 17.57 3.27 -12.31
C ARG A 351 16.91 3.51 -10.97
#